data_AF-A0A7W8B5T5-F1
#
_entry.id   AF-A0A7W8B5T5-F1
#
_cell.length_a   1.000
_cell.length_b   1.000
_cell.length_c   1.000
_cell.angle_alpha   90.00
_cell.angle_beta   90.00
_cell.angle_gamma   90.00
#
_symmetry.space_group_name_H-M   'P 1'
#
loop_
_entity.id
_entity.type
_entity.pdbx_description
1 polymer ?
#
loop_
_entity_poly.entity_id
_entity_poly.type
_entity_poly.pdbx_seq_one_letter_code
_entity_poly.pdbx_strand_id
1 'polypeptide(L)' 'MLVGLLSAHDQSVAYLTGLAVHRASATYRGEGKTDARDAFVIADQARIRRELGLLRPGDDIAIDLRTLTARRLDLVFDRT' A
#
# COMPACT_ATOMS: atom_id res chain seq x y z
N MET A 1 3.31 13.49 -9.05
CA MET A 1 3.06 12.28 -8.23
C MET A 1 2.97 11.06 -9.14
N LEU A 2 3.48 9.90 -8.72
CA LEU A 2 3.47 8.67 -9.55
C LEU A 2 2.04 8.22 -9.92
N VAL A 3 1.10 8.31 -8.98
CA VAL A 3 -0.30 7.91 -9.21
C VAL A 3 -0.95 8.74 -10.32
N GLY A 4 -0.81 10.07 -10.28
CA GLY A 4 -1.33 10.94 -11.33
C GLY A 4 -0.71 10.68 -12.71
N LEU A 5 0.57 10.29 -12.76
CA LEU A 5 1.22 9.88 -14.01
C LEU A 5 0.64 8.56 -14.55
N LEU A 6 0.45 7.56 -13.69
CA LEU A 6 -0.15 6.28 -14.09
C LEU A 6 -1.60 6.46 -14.55
N SER A 7 -2.38 7.27 -13.84
CA SER A 7 -3.76 7.63 -14.20
C SER A 7 -3.82 8.33 -15.56
N ALA A 8 -2.93 9.28 -15.84
CA ALA A 8 -2.84 9.97 -17.14
C ALA A 8 -2.47 9.03 -18.30
N HIS A 9 -1.88 7.87 -18.01
CA HIS A 9 -1.55 6.81 -18.98
C HIS A 9 -2.55 5.64 -18.95
N ASP A 10 -3.74 5.86 -18.38
CA ASP A 10 -4.85 4.89 -18.30
C ASP A 10 -4.42 3.55 -17.65
N GLN A 11 -3.46 3.62 -16.73
CA GLN A 11 -2.99 2.47 -15.98
C GLN A 11 -3.90 2.20 -14.79
N SER A 12 -4.36 0.96 -14.67
CA SER A 12 -5.10 0.51 -13.49
C SER A 12 -4.16 0.46 -12.28
N VAL A 13 -4.43 1.31 -11.30
CA VAL A 13 -3.69 1.33 -10.03
C VAL A 13 -4.57 0.74 -8.95
N ALA A 14 -4.04 -0.24 -8.21
CA ALA A 14 -4.68 -0.80 -7.04
C ALA A 14 -3.98 -0.30 -5.78
N TYR A 15 -4.74 -0.05 -4.71
CA TYR A 15 -4.18 0.44 -3.45
C TYR A 15 -4.19 -0.64 -2.36
N LEU A 16 -3.01 -0.87 -1.75
CA LEU A 16 -2.84 -1.69 -0.57
C LEU A 16 -2.35 -0.79 0.58
N THR A 17 -3.06 -0.80 1.72
CA THR A 17 -2.71 0.07 2.85
C THR A 17 -1.44 -0.40 3.55
N GLY A 18 -0.63 0.54 4.05
CA GLY A 18 0.53 0.24 4.90
C GLY A 18 0.16 -0.63 6.12
N LEU A 19 -0.98 -0.34 6.75
CA LEU A 19 -1.52 -1.16 7.85
C LEU A 19 -1.84 -2.61 7.45
N ALA A 20 -2.38 -2.85 6.24
CA ALA A 20 -2.66 -4.21 5.79
C ALA A 20 -1.36 -4.99 5.57
N VAL A 21 -0.35 -4.34 4.99
CA VAL A 21 0.99 -4.92 4.81
C VAL A 21 1.62 -5.18 6.17
N HIS A 22 1.62 -4.22 7.09
CA HIS A 22 2.20 -4.35 8.43
C HIS A 22 1.58 -5.52 9.22
N ARG A 23 0.25 -5.64 9.19
CA ARG A 23 -0.46 -6.76 9.82
C ARG A 23 -0.12 -8.09 9.16
N ALA A 24 -0.02 -8.11 7.83
CA ALA A 24 0.36 -9.30 7.10
C ALA A 24 1.82 -9.69 7.42
N SER A 25 2.76 -8.75 7.48
CA SER A 25 4.18 -9.02 7.73
C SER A 25 4.43 -9.83 9.01
N ALA A 26 3.60 -9.67 10.03
CA ALA A 26 3.66 -10.44 11.28
C ALA A 26 3.38 -11.94 11.09
N THR A 27 2.69 -12.36 10.03
CA THR A 27 2.37 -13.77 9.75
C THR A 27 3.42 -14.49 8.90
N TYR A 28 4.37 -13.77 8.31
CA TYR A 28 5.47 -14.34 7.52
C TYR A 28 6.68 -14.66 8.41
N ARG A 29 7.36 -15.78 8.16
CA ARG A 29 8.60 -16.16 8.86
C ARG A 29 9.75 -15.21 8.51
N GLY A 30 10.64 -15.01 9.47
CA GLY A 30 11.84 -14.19 9.35
C GLY A 30 11.90 -13.16 10.48
N GLU A 31 13.09 -12.89 11.01
CA GLU A 31 13.30 -11.84 12.00
C GLU A 31 13.67 -10.53 11.30
N GLY A 32 13.13 -9.41 11.80
CA GLY A 32 13.46 -8.08 11.31
C GLY A 32 12.70 -7.61 10.06
N LYS A 33 12.55 -6.28 9.98
CA LYS A 33 12.05 -5.56 8.80
C LYS A 33 13.21 -5.44 7.82
N THR A 34 13.07 -6.00 6.64
CA THR A 34 14.05 -5.87 5.54
C THR A 34 13.30 -5.52 4.27
N ASP A 35 13.91 -4.71 3.40
CA ASP A 35 13.26 -4.30 2.14
C ASP A 35 12.87 -5.49 1.27
N ALA A 36 13.69 -6.55 1.27
CA ALA A 36 13.41 -7.78 0.54
C ALA A 36 12.17 -8.52 1.08
N ARG A 37 12.03 -8.60 2.40
CA ARG A 37 10.85 -9.21 3.04
C ARG A 37 9.61 -8.36 2.80
N ASP A 38 9.70 -7.04 2.95
CA ASP A 38 8.57 -6.14 2.74
C ASP A 38 8.08 -6.22 1.29
N ALA A 39 9.00 -6.24 0.31
CA ALA A 39 8.65 -6.45 -1.09
C ALA A 39 7.95 -7.79 -1.33
N PHE A 40 8.42 -8.87 -0.70
CA PHE A 40 7.77 -10.19 -0.79
C PHE A 40 6.36 -10.18 -0.21
N VAL A 41 6.18 -9.63 1.00
CA VAL A 41 4.87 -9.55 1.66
C VAL A 41 3.90 -8.72 0.84
N ILE A 42 4.33 -7.57 0.30
CA ILE A 42 3.48 -6.72 -0.56
C ILE A 42 3.06 -7.49 -1.80
N ALA A 43 3.99 -8.15 -2.49
CA ALA A 43 3.70 -8.90 -3.71
C ALA A 43 2.76 -10.08 -3.45
N ASP A 44 2.95 -10.80 -2.35
CA ASP A 44 2.15 -11.95 -2.00
C ASP A 44 0.73 -11.54 -1.56
N GLN A 45 0.62 -10.50 -0.72
CA GLN A 45 -0.68 -9.92 -0.35
C GLN A 45 -1.43 -9.37 -1.56
N ALA A 46 -0.73 -8.74 -2.51
CA ALA A 46 -1.34 -8.26 -3.74
C ALA A 46 -1.82 -9.41 -4.64
N ARG A 47 -1.12 -10.54 -4.65
CA ARG A 47 -1.49 -11.74 -5.41
C ARG A 47 -2.71 -12.47 -4.83
N ILE A 48 -2.78 -12.58 -3.50
CA ILE A 48 -3.83 -13.37 -2.82
C ILE A 48 -5.15 -12.58 -2.74
N ARG A 49 -5.09 -11.25 -2.59
CA ARG A 49 -6.30 -10.43 -2.48
C ARG A 49 -6.96 -10.26 -3.84
N ARG A 50 -8.10 -10.93 -4.03
CA ARG A 50 -8.93 -10.84 -5.25
C ARG A 50 -9.66 -9.51 -5.41
N GLU A 51 -9.81 -8.73 -4.35
CA GLU A 51 -10.57 -7.47 -4.34
C GLU A 51 -9.71 -6.34 -3.77
N LEU A 52 -8.60 -6.04 -4.45
CA LEU A 52 -7.89 -4.79 -4.19
C LEU A 52 -8.70 -3.64 -4.78
N GLY A 53 -8.92 -2.60 -3.97
CA GLY A 53 -9.62 -1.40 -4.43
C GLY A 53 -8.84 -0.74 -5.56
N LEU A 54 -9.45 -0.73 -6.75
CA LEU A 54 -8.95 0.00 -7.91
C LEU A 54 -9.19 1.50 -7.71
N LEU A 55 -8.19 2.29 -8.09
CA LEU A 55 -8.28 3.74 -8.13
C LEU A 55 -9.05 4.14 -9.39
N ARG A 56 -10.05 5.00 -9.22
CA ARG A 56 -10.86 5.54 -10.32
C ARG A 56 -10.37 6.93 -10.73
N PRO A 57 -10.55 7.33 -12.00
CA PRO A 57 -10.30 8.71 -12.41
C PRO A 57 -11.11 9.69 -11.55
N GLY A 58 -10.46 10.70 -10.97
CA GLY A 58 -11.07 11.63 -10.02
C GLY A 58 -10.86 11.27 -8.54
N ASP A 59 -10.36 10.07 -8.24
CA ASP A 59 -9.93 9.71 -6.88
C ASP A 59 -8.61 10.37 -6.50
N ASP A 60 -7.90 11.05 -7.41
CA ASP A 60 -6.53 11.56 -7.18
C ASP A 60 -6.41 12.40 -5.90
N ILE A 61 -7.37 13.30 -5.66
CA ILE A 61 -7.43 14.12 -4.43
C ILE A 61 -7.72 13.24 -3.20
N ALA A 62 -8.63 12.28 -3.33
CA ALA A 62 -8.96 11.35 -2.26
C ALA A 62 -7.79 10.39 -1.96
N ILE A 63 -7.01 10.01 -2.96
CA ILE A 63 -5.81 9.19 -2.87
C ILE A 63 -4.70 9.98 -2.20
N ASP A 64 -4.49 11.23 -2.58
CA ASP A 64 -3.50 12.09 -1.95
C ASP A 64 -3.82 12.25 -0.46
N LEU A 65 -5.08 12.54 -0.13
CA LEU A 65 -5.54 12.63 1.24
C LEU A 65 -5.42 11.30 2.00
N ARG A 66 -5.77 10.18 1.37
CA ARG A 66 -5.65 8.83 1.95
C ARG A 66 -4.20 8.41 2.14
N THR A 67 -3.32 8.81 1.22
CA THR A 67 -1.88 8.56 1.30
C THR A 67 -1.26 9.35 2.44
N LEU A 68 -1.62 10.63 2.59
CA LEU A 68 -1.18 11.48 3.70
C LEU A 68 -1.69 10.97 5.06
N THR A 69 -2.95 10.52 5.13
CA THR A 69 -3.53 9.97 6.37
C THR A 69 -3.00 8.58 6.70
N ALA A 70 -2.80 7.70 5.71
CA ALA A 70 -2.14 6.41 5.89
C ALA A 70 -0.69 6.60 6.35
N ARG A 71 0.07 7.51 5.73
CA ARG A 71 1.43 7.85 6.16
C ARG A 71 1.45 8.39 7.59
N ARG A 72 0.46 9.19 7.98
CA ARG A 72 0.33 9.67 9.37
C ARG A 72 0.08 8.51 10.34
N LEU A 73 -0.78 7.56 9.98
CA LEU A 73 -1.00 6.36 10.79
C LEU A 73 0.26 5.50 10.87
N ASP A 74 0.92 5.24 9.74
CA ASP A 74 2.16 4.46 9.69
C ASP A 74 3.25 5.11 10.57
N LEU A 75 3.42 6.43 10.53
CA LEU A 75 4.35 7.16 11.40
C LEU A 75 3.99 7.11 12.89
N VAL A 76 2.70 6.96 13.22
CA VAL A 76 2.25 6.76 14.61
C VAL A 76 2.58 5.34 15.06
N PHE A 77 2.34 4.33 14.21
CA PHE A 77 2.66 2.94 14.50
C PHE A 77 4.16 2.64 14.51
N ASP A 78 4.98 3.37 13.75
CA ASP A 78 6.45 3.25 13.78
C ASP A 78 7.07 3.80 15.08
N ARG A 79 6.29 4.53 15.90
CA ARG A 79 6.71 5.13 17.18
C ARG A 79 6.18 4.40 18.42
N THR A 80 5.46 3.29 18.26
CA THR A 80 4.91 2.46 19.34
C THR A 80 5.30 1.01 19.15
#